data_AF-A0A535RF95-F1
#
_entry.id   AF-A0A535RF95-F1
#
_cell.length_a   1.000
_cell.length_b   1.000
_cell.length_c   1.000
_cell.angle_alpha   90.00
_cell.angle_beta   90.00
_cell.angle_gamma   90.00
#
_symmetry.space_group_name_H-M   'P 1'
#
loop_
_entity.id
_entity.type
_entity.pdbx_description
1 polymer ?
#
loop_
_entity_poly.entity_id
_entity_poly.type
_entity_poly.pdbx_seq_one_letter_code
_entity_poly.pdbx_strand_id
1 'polypeptide(L)'
;MTPQIAPYGSWKSPITAEMTIAGKNVADPIGFGQIALDGQDVYWIESRPEEQGRSVVMQRKADGTVVERTPAPFNVRTRVHEYGGGA
;
A
#
# COMPACT_ATOMS: atom_id res chain seq x y z
N MET A 1 -26.05 18.28 -14.64
CA MET A 1 -26.35 18.07 -13.21
C MET A 1 -26.21 19.41 -12.51
N THR A 2 -27.24 19.84 -11.79
CA THR A 2 -27.19 21.08 -11.01
C THR A 2 -26.58 20.75 -9.64
N PRO A 3 -25.59 21.50 -9.14
CA PRO A 3 -25.03 21.26 -7.82
C PRO A 3 -26.09 21.43 -6.72
N GLN A 4 -26.11 20.50 -5.76
CA GLN A 4 -27.02 20.53 -4.62
C GLN A 4 -26.35 21.25 -3.44
N ILE A 5 -27.01 22.27 -2.88
CA ILE A 5 -26.56 22.93 -1.64
C ILE A 5 -26.92 22.03 -0.45
N ALA A 6 -25.95 21.76 0.42
CA ALA A 6 -26.16 21.07 1.69
C ALA A 6 -25.20 21.61 2.77
N PRO A 7 -25.53 21.45 4.06
CA PRO A 7 -24.65 21.82 5.17
C PRO A 7 -23.24 21.20 5.07
N TYR A 8 -22.26 21.84 5.70
CA TYR A 8 -20.92 21.28 5.80
C TYR A 8 -20.96 19.91 6.48
N GLY A 9 -20.28 18.93 5.87
CA GLY A 9 -20.22 17.54 6.37
C GLY A 9 -21.33 16.61 5.89
N SER A 10 -22.34 17.10 5.15
CA SER A 10 -23.46 16.27 4.67
C SER A 10 -23.48 16.06 3.15
N TRP A 11 -22.39 16.37 2.45
CA TRP A 11 -22.28 16.09 1.03
C TRP A 11 -22.20 14.57 0.82
N LYS A 12 -23.01 14.05 -0.09
CA LYS A 12 -22.92 12.64 -0.49
C LYS A 12 -21.56 12.41 -1.16
N SER A 13 -20.68 11.70 -0.47
CA SER A 13 -19.37 11.31 -0.98
C SER A 13 -19.49 9.94 -1.66
N PRO A 14 -18.92 9.75 -2.87
CA PRO A 14 -18.74 8.42 -3.45
C PRO A 14 -17.60 7.64 -2.77
N ILE A 15 -16.81 8.28 -1.90
CA ILE A 15 -15.71 7.66 -1.14
C ILE A 15 -16.26 7.17 0.20
N THR A 16 -16.28 5.84 0.40
CA THR A 16 -16.66 5.21 1.66
C THR A 16 -15.46 4.98 2.57
N ALA A 17 -15.70 4.73 3.86
CA ALA A 17 -14.64 4.44 4.82
C ALA A 17 -13.88 3.14 4.45
N GLU A 18 -14.58 2.14 3.93
CA GLU A 18 -14.01 0.87 3.51
C GLU A 18 -13.03 1.07 2.34
N MET A 19 -13.32 1.99 1.43
CA MET A 19 -12.42 2.33 0.32
C MET A 19 -11.11 2.94 0.82
N THR A 20 -11.14 3.68 1.94
CA THR A 20 -9.94 4.24 2.58
C THR A 20 -9.09 3.17 3.26
N ILE A 21 -9.72 2.20 3.93
CA ILE A 21 -9.01 1.14 4.66
C ILE A 21 -8.36 0.14 3.69
N ALA A 22 -9.09 -0.25 2.65
CA ALA A 22 -8.63 -1.26 1.71
C ALA A 22 -7.75 -0.70 0.58
N GLY A 23 -7.44 0.61 0.58
CA GLY A 23 -6.75 1.25 -0.55
C GLY A 23 -7.52 1.14 -1.89
N LYS A 24 -8.82 0.85 -1.86
CA LYS A 24 -9.59 0.36 -3.02
C LYS A 24 -10.05 1.43 -4.03
N ASN A 25 -9.39 2.60 -4.07
CA ASN A 25 -9.73 3.64 -5.03
C ASN A 25 -8.62 3.86 -6.05
N VAL A 26 -8.96 3.53 -7.30
CA VAL A 26 -8.42 3.99 -8.60
C VAL A 26 -6.90 4.26 -8.59
N ALA A 27 -6.13 3.20 -8.87
CA ALA A 27 -4.68 3.08 -8.73
C ALA A 27 -4.26 2.79 -7.29
N ASP A 28 -4.16 1.50 -6.96
CA ASP A 28 -3.55 0.93 -5.75
C ASP A 28 -2.58 1.90 -5.04
N PRO A 29 -2.99 2.57 -3.95
CA PRO A 29 -2.07 3.23 -3.05
C PRO A 29 -1.48 2.15 -2.14
N ILE A 30 -0.79 1.20 -2.77
CA ILE A 30 0.26 0.43 -2.14
C ILE A 30 1.25 1.46 -1.61
N GLY A 31 1.39 1.54 -0.29
CA GLY A 31 2.45 2.35 0.29
C GLY A 31 3.79 1.80 -0.19
N PHE A 32 4.38 2.42 -1.21
CA PHE A 32 5.70 2.06 -1.72
C PHE A 32 6.74 2.55 -0.71
N GLY A 33 7.21 1.66 0.15
CA GLY A 33 8.32 1.91 1.04
C GLY A 33 9.61 1.36 0.47
N GLN A 34 10.74 2.00 0.80
CA GLN A 34 12.08 1.40 0.68
C GLN A 34 12.38 0.79 -0.69
N ILE A 35 12.38 1.64 -1.73
CA ILE A 35 12.74 1.21 -3.08
C ILE A 35 14.22 0.81 -3.11
N ALA A 36 14.51 -0.38 -3.62
CA ALA A 36 15.86 -0.88 -3.85
C ALA A 36 16.01 -1.39 -5.29
N LEU A 37 17.22 -1.23 -5.83
CA LEU A 37 17.57 -1.67 -7.18
C LEU A 37 18.63 -2.76 -7.09
N ASP A 38 18.45 -3.84 -7.83
CA ASP A 38 19.45 -4.89 -8.02
C ASP A 38 19.52 -5.25 -9.52
N GLY A 39 20.57 -4.77 -10.19
CA GLY A 39 20.70 -4.91 -11.64
C GLY A 39 19.56 -4.24 -12.40
N GLN A 40 18.67 -5.06 -12.97
CA GLN A 40 17.48 -4.60 -13.71
C GLN A 40 16.17 -4.84 -12.96
N ASP A 41 16.26 -5.35 -11.73
CA ASP A 41 15.13 -5.65 -10.89
C ASP A 41 14.91 -4.52 -9.88
N VAL A 42 13.64 -4.24 -9.61
CA VAL A 42 13.20 -3.22 -8.66
C VAL A 42 12.47 -3.90 -7.52
N TYR A 43 12.81 -3.54 -6.29
CA TYR A 43 12.17 -4.04 -5.08
C TYR A 43 11.53 -2.91 -4.30
N TRP A 44 10.42 -3.20 -3.62
CA TRP A 44 9.78 -2.29 -2.68
C TRP A 44 9.11 -3.08 -1.56
N ILE A 45 8.84 -2.38 -0.45
CA ILE A 45 7.96 -2.86 0.61
C ILE A 45 6.54 -2.37 0.32
N GLU A 46 5.58 -3.28 0.47
CA GLU A 46 4.15 -3.04 0.30
C GLU A 46 3.41 -3.43 1.59
N SER A 47 2.46 -2.60 2.01
CA SER A 47 1.61 -2.85 3.18
C SER A 47 0.33 -3.56 2.77
N ARG A 48 -0.08 -4.56 3.56
CA ARG A 48 -1.29 -5.36 3.40
C ARG A 48 -2.23 -5.15 4.60
N PRO A 49 -3.08 -4.10 4.59
CA PRO A 49 -4.05 -3.86 5.67
C PRO A 49 -4.98 -5.06 5.91
N GLU A 50 -5.45 -5.69 4.83
CA GLU A 50 -6.31 -6.87 4.84
C GLU A 50 -5.64 -8.14 5.39
N GLU A 51 -4.30 -8.16 5.46
CA GLU A 51 -3.52 -9.27 5.99
C GLU A 51 -2.91 -8.96 7.36
N GLN A 52 -3.71 -8.42 8.28
CA GLN A 52 -3.29 -8.06 9.64
C GLN A 52 -2.12 -7.04 9.67
N GLY A 53 -2.04 -6.15 8.67
CA GLY A 53 -0.98 -5.13 8.59
C GLY A 53 0.39 -5.74 8.27
N ARG A 54 0.42 -6.78 7.43
CA ARG A 54 1.67 -7.40 6.97
C ARG A 54 2.40 -6.48 6.00
N SER A 55 3.72 -6.38 6.15
CA SER A 55 4.61 -5.75 5.16
C SER A 55 5.30 -6.85 4.35
N VAL A 56 5.32 -6.72 3.03
CA VAL A 56 5.88 -7.72 2.11
C VAL A 56 6.90 -7.10 1.17
N VAL A 57 7.92 -7.87 0.80
CA VAL A 57 8.85 -7.49 -0.27
C VAL A 57 8.24 -7.90 -1.60
N MET A 58 8.13 -6.93 -2.50
CA MET A 58 7.75 -7.14 -3.88
C MET A 58 8.98 -6.99 -4.77
N GLN A 59 8.99 -7.71 -5.88
CA GLN A 59 10.00 -7.59 -6.92
C GLN A 59 9.32 -7.39 -8.26
N ARG A 60 9.74 -6.37 -9.00
CA ARG A 60 9.49 -6.21 -10.43
C ARG A 60 10.76 -6.58 -11.18
N LYS A 61 10.66 -7.61 -12.02
CA LYS A 61 11.75 -8.04 -12.89
C LYS A 61 11.91 -7.14 -14.11
N ALA A 62 13.04 -7.26 -14.80
CA ALA A 62 13.31 -6.59 -16.07
C ALA A 62 12.20 -6.80 -17.13
N ASP A 63 11.61 -8.00 -17.18
CA ASP A 63 10.50 -8.35 -18.10
C ASP A 63 9.14 -7.75 -17.70
N GLY A 64 9.09 -7.01 -16.58
CA GLY A 64 7.89 -6.39 -16.05
C GLY A 64 7.08 -7.27 -15.11
N THR A 65 7.44 -8.55 -14.93
CA THR A 65 6.77 -9.45 -13.98
C THR A 65 6.91 -8.92 -12.56
N VAL A 66 5.78 -8.81 -11.85
CA VAL A 66 5.74 -8.46 -10.43
C VAL A 66 5.44 -9.71 -9.60
N VAL A 67 6.25 -9.96 -8.58
CA VAL A 67 6.08 -11.11 -7.68
C VAL A 67 6.30 -10.73 -6.22
N GLU A 68 5.48 -11.27 -5.33
CA GLU A 68 5.69 -11.21 -3.89
C GLU A 68 6.79 -12.20 -3.48
N ARG A 69 7.75 -11.74 -2.68
CA ARG A 69 8.87 -12.56 -2.16
C ARG A 69 8.71 -12.97 -0.71
N THR A 70 7.70 -12.43 -0.03
CA THR A 70 7.44 -12.71 1.39
C THR A 70 6.20 -13.58 1.54
N PRO A 71 6.30 -14.92 1.60
CA PRO A 71 5.12 -15.76 1.79
C PRO A 71 4.45 -15.48 3.15
N ALA A 72 3.12 -15.55 3.18
CA ALA A 72 2.39 -15.54 4.46
C ALA A 72 2.86 -16.73 5.34
N PRO A 73 2.97 -16.54 6.67
CA PRO A 73 2.54 -15.38 7.45
C PRO A 73 3.66 -14.36 7.75
N PHE A 74 4.80 -14.38 7.04
CA PHE A 74 5.95 -13.52 7.38
C PHE A 74 5.66 -12.04 7.15
N ASN A 75 6.15 -11.20 8.08
CA ASN A 75 5.96 -9.75 8.08
C ASN A 75 7.33 -9.04 8.10
N VAL A 76 7.65 -8.32 7.02
CA VAL A 76 8.92 -7.62 6.82
C VAL A 76 8.88 -6.26 7.52
N ARG A 77 8.94 -6.30 8.86
CA ARG A 77 9.04 -5.11 9.71
C ARG A 77 9.91 -5.41 10.92
N THR A 78 10.51 -4.37 11.48
CA THR A 78 11.27 -4.44 12.73
C THR A 78 10.71 -3.44 13.73
N ARG A 79 11.18 -3.53 14.98
CA ARG A 79 10.86 -2.57 16.05
C ARG A 79 12.07 -1.70 16.40
N VAL A 80 13.03 -1.55 15.49
CA VAL A 80 14.17 -0.65 15.72
C VAL A 80 13.62 0.75 15.98
N HIS A 81 13.95 1.29 17.15
CA HIS A 81 13.42 2.56 17.67
C HIS A 81 11.88 2.66 17.66
N GLU A 82 11.14 1.54 17.62
CA GLU A 82 9.68 1.47 17.43
C GLU A 82 9.15 2.04 16.09
N TYR A 83 10.03 2.48 15.20
CA TYR A 83 9.68 3.04 13.89
C TYR A 83 10.09 2.15 12.71
N GLY A 84 10.96 1.16 12.94
CA GLY A 84 11.52 0.32 11.90
C GLY A 84 12.95 0.72 11.52
N GLY A 85 13.68 -0.20 10.89
CA GLY A 85 15.13 -0.13 10.76
C GLY A 85 15.69 0.25 9.39
N GLY A 86 14.88 0.72 8.44
CA GLY A 86 15.37 1.13 7.11
C GLY A 86 15.27 2.64 6.89
N ALA A 87 15.93 3.37 7.79
CA ALA A 87 16.22 4.80 7.70
C ALA A 87 17.66 5.02 7.24
#